data_AF-A0A972GFL8-F1
#
_entry.id   AF-A0A972GFL8-F1
#
_cell.length_a   1.000
_cell.length_b   1.000
_cell.length_c   1.000
_cell.angle_alpha   90.00
_cell.angle_beta   90.00
_cell.angle_gamma   90.00
#
_symmetry.space_group_name_H-M   'P 1'
#
loop_
_entity.id
_entity.type
_entity.pdbx_description
1 polymer ?
#
loop_
_entity_poly.entity_id
_entity_poly.type
_entity_poly.pdbx_seq_one_letter_code
_entity_poly.pdbx_strand_id
1 'polypeptide(L)' 'MRQNRPFEFNTIAILYTLLGIVIALVIHFVVLSSPQYNWLVGG' A
#
# COMPACT_ATOMS: atom_id res chain seq x y z
N MET A 1 10.83 -4.73 35.74
CA MET A 1 10.51 -5.30 34.41
C MET A 1 10.99 -4.29 33.37
N ARG A 2 12.12 -4.55 32.68
CA ARG A 2 12.62 -3.63 31.64
C ARG A 2 11.63 -3.64 30.47
N GLN A 3 11.09 -2.47 30.14
CA GLN A 3 10.17 -2.28 29.04
C GLN A 3 10.90 -2.58 27.72
N ASN A 4 10.75 -3.81 27.22
CA ASN A 4 11.10 -4.16 25.85
C ASN A 4 10.22 -3.34 24.92
N ARG A 5 10.80 -2.34 24.26
CA ARG A 5 10.51 -1.89 22.88
C ARG A 5 11.24 -0.57 22.62
N PRO A 6 11.91 -0.47 21.47
CA PRO A 6 11.23 0.32 20.44
C PRO A 6 11.40 -0.37 19.09
N PHE A 7 10.30 -0.75 18.44
CA PHE A 7 10.33 -0.68 16.99
C PHE A 7 10.69 0.78 16.68
N GLU A 8 11.89 1.02 16.13
CA GLU A 8 12.34 2.37 15.85
C GLU A 8 11.24 3.07 15.04
N PHE A 9 10.87 4.28 15.45
CA PHE A 9 9.83 5.07 14.79
C PHE A 9 9.98 5.06 13.26
N ASN A 10 11.24 5.05 12.80
CA ASN A 10 11.64 4.89 11.41
C ASN A 10 11.17 3.58 10.78
N THR A 11 11.37 2.44 11.44
CA THR A 11 10.92 1.12 10.93
C THR A 11 9.41 1.08 10.78
N ILE A 12 8.67 1.64 11.73
CA ILE A 12 7.21 1.73 11.64
C ILE A 12 6.80 2.62 10.48
N ALA A 13 7.41 3.81 10.35
CA ALA A 13 7.15 4.74 9.27
C ALA A 13 7.44 4.12 7.89
N ILE A 14 8.56 3.41 7.75
CA ILE A 14 8.94 2.71 6.51
C ILE A 14 7.93 1.60 6.21
N LEU A 15 7.57 0.77 7.19
CA LEU A 15 6.62 -0.32 6.99
C LEU A 15 5.25 0.18 6.55
N TYR A 16 4.72 1.24 7.17
CA TYR A 16 3.44 1.82 6.78
C TYR A 16 3.50 2.50 5.41
N THR A 17 4.61 3.17 5.08
CA THR A 17 4.79 3.78 3.75
C THR A 17 4.84 2.72 2.67
N LEU A 18 5.61 1.65 2.89
CA LEU A 18 5.76 0.54 1.95
C LEU A 18 4.43 -0.22 1.79
N LEU A 19 3.71 -0.46 2.89
CA LEU A 19 2.36 -1.04 2.86
C LEU A 19 1.38 -0.16 2.07
N GLY A 20 1.38 1.15 2.31
CA GLY A 20 0.50 2.09 1.60
C GLY A 20 0.75 2.11 0.09
N ILE A 21 2.02 2.12 -0.32
CA ILE A 21 2.41 2.06 -1.74
C ILE A 21 1.95 0.75 -2.37
N VAL A 22 2.18 -0.39 -1.70
CA VAL A 22 1.78 -1.71 -2.22
C VAL A 22 0.26 -1.78 -2.38
N ILE A 23 -0.52 -1.36 -1.39
CA ILE A 23 -1.98 -1.37 -1.47
C ILE A 23 -2.47 -0.44 -2.59
N ALA A 24 -1.91 0.76 -2.69
CA ALA A 24 -2.29 1.70 -3.75
C ALA A 24 -2.01 1.11 -5.14
N LEU A 25 -0.83 0.53 -5.37
CA LEU A 25 -0.48 -0.11 -6.64
C LEU A 25 -1.41 -1.27 -6.97
N VAL A 26 -1.73 -2.12 -5.98
CA VAL A 26 -2.67 -3.23 -6.15
C VAL A 26 -4.06 -2.72 -6.56
N ILE A 27 -4.60 -1.69 -5.90
CA ILE A 27 -5.89 -1.11 -6.24
C ILE A 27 -5.89 -0.60 -7.69
N HIS A 28 -4.87 0.17 -8.08
CA HIS A 28 -4.77 0.67 -9.46
C HIS A 28 -4.69 -0.46 -10.47
N PHE A 29 -3.92 -1.51 -10.19
CA PHE A 29 -3.80 -2.66 -11.08
C PHE A 29 -5.11 -3.44 -11.20
N VAL A 30 -5.85 -3.60 -10.10
CA VAL A 30 -7.17 -4.26 -10.09
C VAL A 30 -8.20 -3.44 -10.85
N VAL A 31 -8.24 -2.12 -10.63
CA VAL A 31 -9.15 -1.20 -11.34
C VAL A 31 -8.86 -1.22 -12.85
N LEU A 32 -7.59 -1.15 -13.24
CA LEU A 32 -7.14 -1.19 -14.64
C LEU A 32 -7.36 -2.55 -15.31
N SER A 33 -7.28 -3.65 -14.57
CA SER A 33 -7.52 -5.00 -15.12
C SER A 33 -9.01 -5.34 -15.23
N SER A 34 -9.88 -4.63 -14.52
CA SER A 34 -11.32 -4.85 -14.59
C SER A 34 -11.92 -4.17 -15.83
N PRO A 35 -12.58 -4.91 -16.76
CA PRO A 35 -13.19 -4.33 -17.95
C PRO A 35 -14.22 -3.22 -17.66
N GLN A 36 -14.87 -3.29 -16.49
CA GLN A 36 -15.91 -2.34 -16.09
C GLN A 36 -15.36 -1.04 -15.49
N TYR A 37 -14.17 -1.09 -14.89
CA TYR A 37 -13.54 0.05 -14.21
C TYR A 37 -12.26 0.53 -14.90
N ASN A 38 -11.89 -0.09 -16.02
CA ASN A 38 -10.72 0.28 -16.78
C ASN A 38 -10.97 1.55 -17.60
N TRP A 39 -10.70 2.68 -16.96
CA TRP A 39 -10.71 4.01 -17.56
C TRP A 39 -9.73 4.21 -18.74
N LEU A 40 -8.77 3.31 -18.98
CA LEU A 40 -7.82 3.40 -20.11
C LEU A 40 -8.37 2.78 -21.39
N VAL A 41 -9.35 1.88 -21.27
CA VAL A 41 -9.93 1.13 -22.40
C VAL A 41 -11.39 1.51 -22.65
N GLY A 42 -12.08 2.10 -21.66
CA GLY A 42 -13.45 2.61 -21.80
C GLY A 42 -13.57 4.00 -22.43
N GLY A 43 -12.66 4.37 -23.34
CA GLY A 43 -12.71 5.58 -24.17
C GLY A 43 -13.08 5.26 -25.61
#